data_AF-A0A8H5AZD5-F1
#
_entry.id   AF-A0A8H5AZD5-F1
#
_cell.length_a   1.000
_cell.length_b   1.000
_cell.length_c   1.000
_cell.angle_alpha   90.00
_cell.angle_beta   90.00
_cell.angle_gamma   90.00
#
_symmetry.space_group_name_H-M   'P 1'
#
loop_
_entity.id
_entity.type
_entity.pdbx_description
1 polymer ?
#
loop_
_entity_poly.entity_id
_entity_poly.type
_entity_poly.pdbx_seq_one_letter_code
_entity_poly.pdbx_strand_id
1 'polypeptide(L)'
;MDAPLISSLPRQNCLTCRQPTLFAPQVFKNCADCREKNRQKSRRASERKRTQKQDEQTMLAQGANLPDSDSDTNAVVQERQTSTGATKRKTPLATQDFNVDIGHKRAKGFLMKSEPRGRVLPSVPFAGTSTAYQSASLMYSTLQDGICTRMNFSGHHSIVAVSNVDNVQRVDMVRKDLRNTVRLPFDFKNAVKLGDSGFSLRFKCTCLAHADNGPRKCGGSVIITARADGSHPLIPGQVISVSVTH
;
A
#
# COMPACT_ATOMS: atom_id res chain seq x y z
N MET A 1 -59.98 10.08 -18.98
CA MET A 1 -58.90 10.38 -18.01
C MET A 1 -57.73 9.49 -18.39
N ASP A 2 -56.99 9.92 -19.41
CA ASP A 2 -55.93 9.12 -20.02
C ASP A 2 -54.65 9.20 -19.17
N ALA A 3 -54.18 8.04 -18.72
CA ALA A 3 -52.94 7.93 -17.96
C ALA A 3 -51.75 8.27 -18.90
N PRO A 4 -50.81 9.14 -18.48
CA PRO A 4 -49.67 9.48 -19.31
C PRO A 4 -48.78 8.26 -19.55
N LEU A 5 -48.53 7.97 -20.82
CA LEU A 5 -47.59 6.97 -21.28
C LEU A 5 -46.16 7.37 -20.86
N ILE A 6 -45.67 6.79 -19.76
CA ILE A 6 -44.26 6.91 -19.34
C ILE A 6 -43.42 5.96 -20.22
N SER A 7 -43.22 6.36 -21.47
CA SER A 7 -42.41 5.62 -22.44
C SER A 7 -40.92 5.92 -22.24
N SER A 8 -40.19 4.87 -21.90
CA SER A 8 -38.75 4.66 -22.12
C SER A 8 -37.76 5.68 -21.55
N LEU A 9 -37.63 5.76 -20.22
CA LEU A 9 -36.39 6.28 -19.64
C LEU A 9 -35.25 5.28 -19.88
N PRO A 10 -34.03 5.75 -20.22
CA PRO A 10 -32.89 4.89 -20.44
C PRO A 10 -32.57 4.11 -19.15
N ARG A 11 -32.44 2.78 -19.29
CA ARG A 11 -32.09 1.89 -18.18
C ARG A 11 -30.58 1.68 -18.16
N GLN A 12 -29.97 1.80 -16.98
CA GLN A 12 -28.58 1.40 -16.76
C GLN A 12 -28.51 0.02 -16.11
N ASN A 13 -27.48 -0.74 -16.47
CA ASN A 13 -27.23 -2.05 -15.90
C ASN A 13 -26.50 -1.92 -14.56
N CYS A 14 -26.91 -2.70 -13.57
CA CYS A 14 -26.17 -2.79 -12.31
C CYS A 14 -24.75 -3.31 -12.55
N LEU A 15 -23.72 -2.67 -11.99
CA LEU A 15 -22.33 -3.12 -12.16
C LEU A 15 -22.03 -4.51 -11.57
N THR A 16 -22.83 -4.98 -10.61
CA THR A 16 -22.59 -6.24 -9.91
C THR A 16 -23.32 -7.41 -10.56
N CYS A 17 -24.66 -7.33 -10.70
CA CYS A 17 -25.46 -8.42 -11.29
C CYS A 17 -25.73 -8.24 -12.78
N ARG A 18 -25.35 -7.10 -13.38
CA ARG A 18 -25.58 -6.75 -14.79
C ARG A 18 -27.05 -6.69 -15.23
N GLN A 19 -28.01 -6.76 -14.30
CA GLN A 19 -29.42 -6.63 -14.63
C GLN A 19 -29.83 -5.17 -14.91
N PRO A 20 -30.74 -4.92 -15.87
CA PRO A 20 -31.21 -3.60 -16.27
C PRO A 20 -32.25 -3.05 -15.29
N THR A 21 -31.79 -2.67 -14.10
CA THR A 21 -32.66 -2.31 -12.97
C THR A 21 -32.60 -0.83 -12.57
N LEU A 22 -31.65 -0.06 -13.11
CA LEU A 22 -31.43 1.32 -12.68
C LEU A 22 -32.15 2.28 -13.62
N PHE A 23 -33.12 3.01 -13.09
CA PHE A 23 -33.72 4.16 -13.76
C PHE A 23 -32.74 5.33 -13.72
N ALA A 24 -32.60 6.04 -14.85
CA ALA A 24 -31.58 7.06 -15.08
C ALA A 24 -31.37 8.15 -14.02
N PRO A 25 -32.33 8.59 -13.19
CA PRO A 25 -32.01 9.57 -12.15
C PRO A 25 -31.37 8.96 -10.89
N GLN A 26 -31.21 7.63 -10.79
CA GLN A 26 -30.59 7.05 -9.60
C GLN A 26 -29.08 7.29 -9.55
N VAL A 27 -28.62 7.94 -8.47
CA VAL A 27 -27.21 8.25 -8.17
C VAL A 27 -26.34 6.99 -7.99
N PHE A 28 -26.96 5.82 -7.84
CA PHE A 28 -26.27 4.59 -7.43
C PHE A 28 -25.94 3.68 -8.63
N LYS A 29 -24.67 3.25 -8.70
CA LYS A 29 -24.17 2.35 -9.76
C LYS A 29 -24.63 0.88 -9.60
N ASN A 30 -25.19 0.52 -8.44
CA ASN A 30 -25.62 -0.83 -8.11
C ASN A 30 -27.12 -0.85 -7.78
N CYS A 31 -27.81 -1.92 -8.16
CA CYS A 31 -29.22 -2.13 -7.81
C CYS A 31 -29.41 -2.24 -6.28
N ALA A 32 -30.65 -2.04 -5.82
CA ALA A 32 -31.01 -2.11 -4.40
C ALA A 32 -30.54 -3.42 -3.75
N ASP A 33 -30.79 -4.56 -4.40
CA ASP A 33 -30.43 -5.88 -3.86
C ASP A 33 -28.91 -6.08 -3.73
N CYS A 34 -28.14 -5.68 -4.76
CA CYS A 34 -26.69 -5.78 -4.71
C CYS A 34 -26.09 -4.84 -3.66
N ARG A 35 -26.70 -3.66 -3.46
CA ARG A 35 -26.30 -2.75 -2.38
C ARG A 35 -26.58 -3.37 -1.01
N GLU A 36 -27.73 -4.00 -0.82
CA GLU A 36 -28.09 -4.63 0.45
C GLU A 36 -27.18 -5.84 0.75
N LYS A 37 -26.90 -6.69 -0.26
CA LYS A 37 -25.91 -7.77 -0.14
C LYS A 37 -24.52 -7.24 0.27
N ASN A 38 -24.08 -6.12 -0.30
CA ASN A 38 -22.81 -5.49 0.09
C ASN A 38 -22.84 -4.95 1.52
N ARG A 39 -23.96 -4.37 1.99
CA ARG A 39 -24.13 -3.96 3.38
C ARG A 39 -24.07 -5.15 4.33
N GLN A 40 -24.75 -6.25 4.01
CA GLN A 40 -24.70 -7.49 4.80
C GLN A 40 -23.28 -8.08 4.86
N LYS A 41 -22.55 -8.09 3.74
CA LYS A 41 -21.15 -8.55 3.71
C LYS A 41 -20.27 -7.67 4.61
N SER A 42 -20.45 -6.35 4.56
CA SER A 42 -19.74 -5.40 5.43
C SER A 42 -20.07 -5.62 6.92
N ARG A 43 -21.34 -5.87 7.27
CA ARG A 43 -21.75 -6.20 8.65
C ARG A 43 -21.07 -7.47 9.16
N ARG A 44 -21.10 -8.56 8.38
CA ARG A 44 -20.43 -9.83 8.75
C ARG A 44 -18.92 -9.67 8.90
N ALA A 45 -18.28 -8.89 8.03
CA ALA A 45 -16.84 -8.62 8.15
C ALA A 45 -16.51 -7.83 9.43
N SER A 46 -17.32 -6.82 9.76
CA SER A 46 -17.16 -6.04 10.98
C SER A 46 -17.39 -6.88 12.25
N GLU A 47 -18.36 -7.80 12.21
CA GLU A 47 -18.66 -8.71 13.31
C GLU A 47 -17.49 -9.68 13.56
N ARG A 48 -16.97 -10.33 12.51
CA ARG A 48 -15.76 -11.18 12.61
C ARG A 48 -14.58 -10.43 13.21
N LYS A 49 -14.35 -9.18 12.80
CA LYS A 49 -13.28 -8.35 13.35
C LYS A 49 -13.51 -7.98 14.82
N ARG A 50 -14.77 -7.88 15.26
CA ARG A 50 -15.11 -7.64 16.68
C ARG A 50 -14.90 -8.90 17.51
N THR A 51 -15.36 -10.05 17.03
CA THR A 51 -15.15 -11.35 17.69
C THR A 51 -13.66 -11.65 17.83
N GLN A 52 -12.87 -11.49 16.77
CA GLN A 52 -11.43 -11.72 16.82
C GLN A 52 -10.73 -10.84 17.87
N LYS A 53 -11.12 -9.56 17.99
CA LYS A 53 -10.58 -8.66 19.02
C LYS A 53 -11.01 -9.05 20.43
N GLN A 54 -12.24 -9.56 20.57
CA GLN A 54 -12.75 -10.03 21.85
C GLN A 54 -12.02 -11.29 22.28
N ASP A 55 -11.80 -12.25 21.37
CA ASP A 55 -11.03 -13.47 21.62
C ASP A 55 -9.57 -13.15 21.98
N GLU A 56 -8.94 -12.23 21.26
CA GLU A 56 -7.59 -11.73 21.56
C GLU A 56 -7.52 -11.11 22.97
N GLN A 57 -8.51 -10.29 23.33
CA GLN A 57 -8.60 -9.70 24.67
C GLN A 57 -8.83 -10.76 25.76
N THR A 58 -9.65 -11.79 25.48
CA THR A 58 -9.88 -12.92 26.41
C THR A 58 -8.62 -13.75 26.61
N MET A 59 -7.86 -14.03 25.55
CA MET A 59 -6.59 -14.76 25.64
C MET A 59 -5.56 -14.00 26.48
N LEU A 60 -5.47 -12.67 26.32
CA LEU A 60 -4.59 -11.82 27.13
C LEU A 60 -5.02 -11.78 28.61
N ALA A 61 -6.32 -11.75 28.88
CA ALA A 61 -6.83 -11.75 30.26
C ALA A 61 -6.60 -13.10 30.98
N GLN A 62 -6.64 -14.22 30.26
CA GLN A 62 -6.39 -15.54 30.84
C GLN A 62 -4.90 -15.82 31.07
N GLY A 63 -4.01 -15.31 30.22
CA GLY A 63 -2.56 -15.45 30.39
C GLY A 63 -1.98 -14.73 31.62
N ALA A 64 -2.74 -13.83 32.25
CA ALA A 64 -2.31 -13.09 33.44
C ALA A 64 -2.54 -13.85 34.78
N ASN A 65 -3.18 -15.02 34.76
CA ASN A 65 -3.45 -15.82 35.95
C ASN A 65 -2.70 -17.15 35.95
N LEU A 66 -1.53 -17.23 35.31
CA LEU A 66 -0.61 -18.33 35.60
C LEU A 66 -0.01 -18.06 36.97
N PRO A 67 -0.34 -18.85 38.02
CA PRO A 67 0.41 -18.77 39.26
C PRO A 67 1.86 -19.10 38.94
N ASP A 68 2.79 -18.27 39.42
CA ASP A 68 4.21 -18.59 39.51
C ASP A 68 4.33 -19.87 40.33
N SER A 69 4.21 -21.02 39.67
CA SER A 69 4.61 -22.30 40.22
C SER A 69 6.11 -22.37 40.07
N ASP A 70 6.78 -21.75 41.04
CA ASP A 70 8.14 -22.07 41.43
C ASP A 70 8.17 -23.56 41.82
N SER A 71 8.30 -24.43 40.83
CA SER A 71 8.61 -25.84 41.03
C SER A 71 9.89 -26.16 40.30
N ASP A 72 11.00 -26.03 41.04
CA ASP A 72 12.23 -26.74 40.80
C ASP A 72 11.91 -28.22 40.55
N THR A 73 11.95 -28.66 39.29
CA THR A 73 11.98 -30.09 38.98
C THR A 73 13.11 -30.41 38.02
N ASN A 74 14.04 -31.15 38.60
CA ASN A 74 15.19 -31.78 38.00
C ASN A 74 14.88 -32.51 36.69
N ALA A 75 15.90 -32.48 35.83
CA ALA A 75 16.05 -33.24 34.61
C ALA A 75 15.60 -34.72 34.74
N VAL A 76 14.72 -35.15 33.84
CA VAL A 76 14.78 -36.48 33.22
C VAL A 76 14.35 -36.34 31.76
N VAL A 77 15.35 -36.36 30.88
CA VAL A 77 15.18 -36.60 29.44
C VAL A 77 14.75 -38.05 29.29
N GLN A 78 13.47 -38.29 28.98
CA GLN A 78 12.98 -39.59 28.53
C GLN A 78 12.49 -39.46 27.09
N GLU A 79 13.33 -39.93 26.17
CA GLU A 79 13.01 -40.18 24.77
C GLU A 79 11.84 -41.17 24.69
N ARG A 80 10.63 -40.65 24.39
CA ARG A 80 9.52 -41.47 23.92
C ARG A 80 9.49 -41.46 22.40
N GLN A 81 10.05 -42.52 21.83
CA GLN A 81 9.71 -42.98 20.49
C GLN A 81 8.20 -43.29 20.45
N THR A 82 7.44 -42.53 19.65
CA THR A 82 6.12 -42.95 19.19
C THR A 82 6.17 -43.20 17.69
N SER A 83 5.87 -44.45 17.36
CA SER A 83 5.89 -45.02 16.04
C SER A 83 4.68 -44.57 15.22
N THR A 84 4.97 -44.19 13.98
CA THR A 84 4.20 -44.49 12.75
C THR A 84 2.67 -44.49 12.83
N GLY A 85 2.08 -43.36 12.45
CA GLY A 85 0.67 -43.27 12.05
C GLY A 85 0.52 -42.32 10.86
N ALA A 86 0.93 -42.77 9.67
CA ALA A 86 0.80 -42.03 8.42
C ALA A 86 -0.68 -41.82 8.06
N THR A 87 -1.26 -40.72 8.52
CA THR A 87 -2.47 -40.15 7.94
C THR A 87 -2.09 -38.89 7.18
N LYS A 88 -2.34 -38.92 5.86
CA LYS A 88 -2.24 -37.78 4.95
C LYS A 88 -3.13 -36.63 5.45
N ARG A 89 -2.61 -35.76 6.30
CA ARG A 89 -3.20 -34.45 6.60
C ARG A 89 -2.63 -33.44 5.61
N LYS A 90 -3.52 -32.83 4.84
CA LYS A 90 -3.24 -31.67 3.98
C LYS A 90 -2.60 -30.59 4.84
N THR A 91 -1.39 -30.19 4.47
CA THR A 91 -0.65 -29.07 5.03
C THR A 91 -1.53 -27.81 4.96
N PRO A 92 -1.89 -27.16 6.09
CA PRO A 92 -2.41 -25.82 6.01
C PRO A 92 -1.27 -24.94 5.52
N LEU A 93 -1.49 -24.32 4.36
CA LEU A 93 -0.61 -23.32 3.77
C LEU A 93 -0.50 -22.16 4.77
N ALA A 94 0.57 -22.13 5.56
CA ALA A 94 0.90 -21.03 6.45
C ALA A 94 1.41 -19.86 5.60
N THR A 95 0.50 -19.14 4.96
CA THR A 95 0.75 -17.75 4.55
C THR A 95 0.73 -16.91 5.83
N GLN A 96 1.92 -16.69 6.41
CA GLN A 96 2.14 -15.52 7.26
C GLN A 96 2.13 -14.27 6.37
N ASP A 97 0.92 -13.89 5.94
CA ASP A 97 0.67 -12.55 5.41
C ASP A 97 0.58 -11.60 6.60
N PHE A 98 1.72 -11.02 6.99
CA PHE A 98 1.74 -9.77 7.76
C PHE A 98 1.28 -8.61 6.85
N ASN A 99 0.04 -8.67 6.37
CA ASN A 99 -0.68 -7.48 5.95
C ASN A 99 -1.21 -6.83 7.22
N VAL A 100 -0.39 -5.98 7.82
CA VAL A 100 -0.88 -4.93 8.72
C VAL A 100 -1.73 -4.01 7.86
N ASP A 101 -2.99 -4.38 7.73
CA ASP A 101 -4.04 -3.60 7.11
C ASP A 101 -4.27 -2.39 8.04
N ILE A 102 -3.45 -1.34 7.84
CA ILE A 102 -3.68 0.00 8.39
C ILE A 102 -4.96 0.50 7.72
N GLY A 103 -6.08 0.04 8.28
CA GLY A 103 -7.40 0.50 7.92
C GLY A 103 -7.50 1.97 8.30
N HIS A 104 -7.15 2.85 7.36
CA HIS A 104 -7.58 4.23 7.32
C HIS A 104 -9.11 4.24 7.21
N LYS A 105 -9.77 4.08 8.35
CA LYS A 105 -11.15 4.52 8.55
C LYS A 105 -11.15 6.03 8.33
N ARG A 106 -11.39 6.44 7.08
CA ARG A 106 -11.84 7.79 6.76
C ARG A 106 -13.19 7.98 7.46
N ALA A 107 -13.15 8.43 8.70
CA ALA A 107 -14.27 9.11 9.31
C ALA A 107 -14.62 10.26 8.36
N LYS A 108 -15.79 10.17 7.71
CA LYS A 108 -16.43 11.31 7.06
C LYS A 108 -16.94 12.22 8.18
N GLY A 109 -15.99 12.83 8.90
CA GLY A 109 -16.24 13.99 9.72
C GLY A 109 -16.37 15.19 8.80
N PHE A 110 -17.48 15.88 8.94
CA PHE A 110 -17.80 17.18 8.39
C PHE A 110 -16.61 18.14 8.60
N LEU A 111 -15.75 18.28 7.59
CA LEU A 111 -14.59 19.17 7.64
C LEU A 111 -15.09 20.56 7.27
N MET A 112 -15.11 21.47 8.23
CA MET A 112 -15.17 22.89 7.94
C MET A 112 -14.02 23.22 6.97
N LYS A 113 -14.36 23.88 5.86
CA LYS A 113 -13.40 24.48 4.93
C LYS A 113 -12.58 25.50 5.72
N SER A 114 -11.46 25.11 6.29
CA SER A 114 -10.38 26.06 6.57
C SER A 114 -9.67 26.32 5.24
N GLU A 115 -9.69 27.57 4.82
CA GLU A 115 -8.92 28.01 3.66
C GLU A 115 -7.44 27.71 3.90
N PRO A 116 -6.72 27.16 2.90
CA PRO A 116 -5.30 26.93 3.03
C PRO A 116 -4.59 28.29 3.07
N ARG A 117 -4.04 28.63 4.25
CA ARG A 117 -3.02 29.68 4.37
C ARG A 117 -1.93 29.41 3.34
N GLY A 118 -1.56 30.46 2.61
CA GLY A 118 -0.73 30.43 1.41
C GLY A 118 0.32 29.33 1.40
N ARG A 119 0.14 28.36 0.49
CA ARG A 119 1.18 27.41 0.12
C ARG A 119 2.33 28.23 -0.47
N VAL A 120 3.39 28.42 0.31
CA VAL A 120 4.68 28.83 -0.24
C VAL A 120 5.08 27.71 -1.18
N LEU A 121 4.91 27.94 -2.48
CA LEU A 121 5.38 27.01 -3.49
C LEU A 121 6.90 26.97 -3.34
N PRO A 122 7.50 25.80 -3.04
CA PRO A 122 8.95 25.69 -3.02
C PRO A 122 9.46 26.10 -4.40
N SER A 123 10.43 27.03 -4.39
CA SER A 123 11.15 27.46 -5.59
C SER A 123 11.55 26.23 -6.40
N VAL A 124 11.20 26.21 -7.68
CA VAL A 124 11.43 25.07 -8.57
C VAL A 124 12.94 24.84 -8.64
N PRO A 125 13.45 23.69 -8.18
CA PRO A 125 14.89 23.45 -8.09
C PRO A 125 15.52 23.47 -9.49
N PHE A 126 16.67 24.12 -9.58
CA PHE A 126 17.50 24.19 -10.77
C PHE A 126 17.90 22.77 -11.22
N ALA A 127 17.86 22.52 -12.53
CA ALA A 127 18.08 21.20 -13.10
C ALA A 127 19.45 20.63 -12.69
N GLY A 128 19.43 19.53 -11.91
CA GLY A 128 20.62 18.76 -11.56
C GLY A 128 20.87 18.60 -10.06
N THR A 129 20.32 19.45 -9.20
CA THR A 129 20.45 19.28 -7.74
C THR A 129 19.33 18.42 -7.19
N SER A 130 19.65 17.34 -6.48
CA SER A 130 18.65 16.53 -5.78
C SER A 130 18.03 17.34 -4.63
N THR A 131 16.71 17.44 -4.58
CA THR A 131 15.99 18.16 -3.52
C THR A 131 15.84 17.28 -2.28
N ALA A 132 16.21 17.80 -1.11
CA ALA A 132 15.97 17.12 0.17
C ALA A 132 14.53 17.37 0.63
N TYR A 133 13.83 16.29 1.01
CA TYR A 133 12.47 16.32 1.53
C TYR A 133 12.45 15.87 2.99
N GLN A 134 11.58 16.50 3.78
CA GLN A 134 11.42 16.17 5.19
C GLN A 134 10.81 14.77 5.42
N SER A 135 9.99 14.28 4.48
CA SER A 135 9.33 12.98 4.58
C SER A 135 9.09 12.35 3.20
N ALA A 136 8.91 11.03 3.20
CA ALA A 136 8.54 10.27 2.00
C ALA A 136 7.24 10.79 1.37
N SER A 137 6.22 11.07 2.20
CA SER A 137 4.92 11.54 1.74
C SER A 137 5.01 12.87 0.96
N LEU A 138 5.82 13.81 1.44
CA LEU A 138 6.03 15.10 0.76
C LEU A 138 6.78 14.93 -0.56
N MET A 139 7.78 14.04 -0.59
CA MET A 139 8.50 13.68 -1.80
C MET A 139 7.54 13.06 -2.84
N TYR A 140 6.69 12.12 -2.40
CA TYR A 140 5.73 11.44 -3.26
C TYR A 140 4.63 12.37 -3.79
N SER A 141 4.11 13.30 -2.98
CA SER A 141 3.13 14.28 -3.46
C SER A 141 3.72 15.21 -4.52
N THR A 142 4.96 15.67 -4.30
CA THR A 142 5.66 16.54 -5.25
C THR A 142 5.92 15.81 -6.57
N LEU A 143 6.34 14.54 -6.48
CA LEU A 143 6.51 13.70 -7.65
C LEU A 143 5.17 13.49 -8.38
N GLN A 144 4.08 13.23 -7.65
CA GLN A 144 2.75 13.00 -8.22
C GLN A 144 2.21 14.22 -8.98
N ASP A 145 2.34 15.41 -8.38
CA ASP A 145 1.96 16.68 -9.01
C ASP A 145 2.73 16.91 -10.32
N GLY A 146 3.89 16.27 -10.45
CA GLY A 146 4.80 16.45 -11.55
C GLY A 146 4.69 15.50 -12.74
N ILE A 147 4.03 14.35 -12.58
CA ILE A 147 4.00 13.29 -13.60
C ILE A 147 3.43 13.74 -14.94
N CYS A 148 2.59 14.78 -14.94
CA CYS A 148 1.93 15.27 -16.16
C CYS A 148 2.83 16.14 -17.05
N THR A 149 3.97 16.64 -16.56
CA THR A 149 4.76 17.66 -17.28
C THR A 149 6.22 17.23 -17.47
N ARG A 150 6.49 16.28 -18.38
CA ARG A 150 7.84 15.87 -18.88
C ARG A 150 8.96 16.08 -17.85
N MET A 151 8.92 15.36 -16.74
CA MET A 151 9.72 15.73 -15.57
C MET A 151 11.06 15.02 -15.49
N ASN A 152 12.09 15.84 -15.29
CA ASN A 152 13.27 15.44 -14.56
C ASN A 152 13.03 15.73 -13.08
N PHE A 153 12.88 14.68 -12.29
CA PHE A 153 12.73 14.75 -10.85
C PHE A 153 13.95 14.12 -10.17
N SER A 154 14.47 14.76 -9.14
CA SER A 154 15.52 14.18 -8.30
C SER A 154 15.28 14.62 -6.87
N GLY A 155 14.90 13.67 -6.02
CA GLY A 155 14.52 13.92 -4.63
C GLY A 155 15.10 12.88 -3.69
N HIS A 156 15.37 13.27 -2.45
CA HIS A 156 15.77 12.33 -1.40
C HIS A 156 15.20 12.72 -0.05
N HIS A 157 15.08 11.75 0.86
CA HIS A 157 14.78 11.98 2.26
C HIS A 157 15.57 11.00 3.13
N SER A 158 15.88 11.40 4.36
CA SER A 158 16.57 10.55 5.33
C SER A 158 15.57 9.83 6.23
N ILE A 159 15.91 8.61 6.61
CA ILE A 159 15.16 7.77 7.54
C ILE A 159 16.12 7.17 8.56
N VAL A 160 15.58 6.79 9.72
CA VAL A 160 16.35 6.03 10.71
C VAL A 160 16.56 4.60 10.20
N ALA A 161 17.79 4.12 10.26
CA ALA A 161 18.09 2.74 9.92
C ALA A 161 17.49 1.80 10.97
N VAL A 162 16.87 0.74 10.49
CA VAL A 162 16.30 -0.34 11.31
C VAL A 162 17.02 -1.61 10.93
N SER A 163 17.59 -2.30 11.91
CA SER A 163 18.50 -3.45 11.73
C SER A 163 17.86 -4.64 11.03
N ASN A 164 16.53 -4.79 11.13
CA ASN A 164 15.77 -5.86 10.49
C ASN A 164 15.37 -5.57 9.03
N VAL A 165 15.64 -4.36 8.52
CA VAL A 165 15.30 -3.99 7.13
C VAL A 165 16.56 -3.57 6.38
N ASP A 166 17.00 -4.44 5.47
CA ASP A 166 18.15 -4.19 4.61
C ASP A 166 17.85 -3.14 3.50
N ASN A 167 18.89 -2.73 2.78
CA ASN A 167 18.74 -1.76 1.68
C ASN A 167 17.90 -2.33 0.51
N VAL A 168 17.89 -3.65 0.33
CA VAL A 168 17.15 -4.32 -0.75
C VAL A 168 15.65 -4.22 -0.52
N GLN A 169 15.22 -4.57 0.69
CA GLN A 169 13.86 -4.47 1.19
C GLN A 169 13.38 -3.03 1.17
N ARG A 170 14.22 -2.07 1.56
CA ARG A 170 13.86 -0.63 1.50
C ARG A 170 13.59 -0.16 0.09
N VAL A 171 14.46 -0.50 -0.85
CA VAL A 171 14.23 -0.16 -2.26
C VAL A 171 12.98 -0.86 -2.79
N ASP A 172 12.69 -2.10 -2.38
CA ASP A 172 11.46 -2.79 -2.76
C ASP A 172 10.20 -2.14 -2.17
N MET A 173 10.25 -1.66 -0.93
CA MET A 173 9.16 -0.89 -0.30
C MET A 173 8.89 0.40 -1.07
N VAL A 174 9.94 1.17 -1.37
CA VAL A 174 9.83 2.42 -2.15
C VAL A 174 9.31 2.12 -3.55
N ARG A 175 9.75 1.03 -4.19
CA ARG A 175 9.23 0.57 -5.49
C ARG A 175 7.72 0.33 -5.42
N LYS A 176 7.24 -0.35 -4.39
CA LYS A 176 5.80 -0.61 -4.16
C LYS A 176 5.02 0.70 -3.92
N ASP A 177 5.58 1.63 -3.15
CA ASP A 177 4.96 2.93 -2.88
C ASP A 177 4.84 3.78 -4.14
N LEU A 178 5.89 3.85 -4.97
CA LEU A 178 5.84 4.56 -6.25
C LEU A 178 4.76 3.99 -7.18
N ARG A 179 4.52 2.67 -7.12
CA ARG A 179 3.44 2.03 -7.87
C ARG A 179 2.05 2.38 -7.32
N ASN A 180 1.88 2.24 -6.02
CA ASN A 180 0.56 2.24 -5.40
C ASN A 180 0.07 3.66 -5.07
N THR A 181 0.99 4.49 -4.57
CA THR A 181 0.70 5.86 -4.10
C THR A 181 0.84 6.85 -5.24
N VAL A 182 2.00 6.86 -5.89
CA VAL A 182 2.34 7.84 -6.94
C VAL A 182 1.74 7.44 -8.30
N ARG A 183 1.49 6.14 -8.52
CA ARG A 183 0.99 5.56 -9.79
C ARG A 183 1.91 5.86 -10.98
N LEU A 184 3.21 5.88 -10.75
CA LEU A 184 4.19 6.16 -11.79
C LEU A 184 4.25 4.98 -12.80
N PRO A 185 4.09 5.23 -14.12
CA PRO A 185 4.11 4.17 -15.13
C PRO A 185 5.55 3.79 -15.51
N PHE A 186 6.08 2.72 -14.91
CA PHE A 186 7.37 2.15 -15.28
C PHE A 186 7.35 0.61 -15.26
N ASP A 187 8.37 -0.01 -15.85
CA ASP A 187 8.50 -1.46 -15.90
C ASP A 187 9.04 -2.00 -14.57
N PHE A 188 8.12 -2.41 -13.70
CA PHE A 188 8.43 -2.96 -12.37
C PHE A 188 9.09 -4.33 -12.37
N LYS A 189 9.09 -5.05 -13.51
CA LYS A 189 9.58 -6.42 -13.61
C LYS A 189 11.06 -6.46 -13.98
N ASN A 190 11.47 -5.58 -14.89
CA ASN A 190 12.82 -5.58 -15.45
C ASN A 190 13.71 -4.52 -14.79
N ALA A 191 14.02 -4.74 -13.51
CA ALA A 191 14.93 -3.88 -12.76
C ALA A 191 16.39 -4.22 -13.11
N VAL A 192 17.22 -3.20 -13.33
CA VAL A 192 18.68 -3.35 -13.46
C VAL A 192 19.33 -2.83 -12.18
N LYS A 193 20.12 -3.68 -11.52
CA LYS A 193 20.89 -3.28 -10.34
C LYS A 193 22.03 -2.36 -10.76
N LEU A 194 22.22 -1.26 -10.03
CA LEU A 194 23.28 -0.28 -10.29
C LEU A 194 24.28 -0.26 -9.12
N GLY A 195 25.57 -0.46 -9.43
CA GLY A 195 26.74 -0.11 -8.60
C GLY A 195 26.87 -0.77 -7.22
N ASP A 196 27.99 -0.44 -6.55
CA ASP A 196 28.41 -1.03 -5.26
C ASP A 196 28.25 -0.08 -4.06
N SER A 197 28.14 1.24 -4.27
CA SER A 197 28.04 2.25 -3.21
C SER A 197 26.59 2.40 -2.69
N GLY A 198 25.99 1.30 -2.27
CA GLY A 198 24.59 1.21 -1.85
C GLY A 198 23.80 0.18 -2.66
N PHE A 199 22.49 0.15 -2.47
CA PHE A 199 21.60 -0.66 -3.29
C PHE A 199 20.73 0.24 -4.16
N SER A 200 20.90 0.12 -5.48
CA SER A 200 20.17 0.90 -6.46
C SER A 200 19.49 0.02 -7.49
N LEU A 201 18.24 0.34 -7.82
CA LEU A 201 17.50 -0.28 -8.92
C LEU A 201 17.11 0.78 -9.95
N ARG A 202 17.36 0.46 -11.22
CA ARG A 202 16.92 1.23 -12.38
C ARG A 202 15.78 0.52 -13.10
N PHE A 203 14.72 1.26 -13.39
CA PHE A 203 13.55 0.80 -14.13
C PHE A 203 13.36 1.67 -15.38
N LYS A 204 12.77 1.11 -16.44
CA LYS A 204 12.44 1.85 -17.68
C LYS A 204 11.05 2.49 -17.58
N CYS A 205 10.88 3.74 -18.01
CA CYS A 205 9.56 4.38 -18.05
C CYS A 205 8.67 3.77 -19.14
N THR A 206 7.39 3.60 -18.83
CA THR A 206 6.35 3.11 -19.76
C THR A 206 5.25 4.15 -20.02
N CYS A 207 5.40 5.36 -19.47
CA CYS A 207 4.55 6.54 -19.64
C CYS A 207 4.06 6.81 -21.08
N LEU A 208 4.89 6.60 -22.11
CA LEU A 208 4.52 6.85 -23.52
C LEU A 208 4.09 5.60 -24.29
N ALA A 209 3.99 4.44 -23.64
CA ALA A 209 3.59 3.20 -24.31
C ALA A 209 2.10 3.16 -24.72
N HIS A 210 1.28 4.12 -24.25
CA HIS A 210 -0.16 4.16 -24.45
C HIS A 210 -0.67 5.32 -25.31
N ALA A 211 0.21 6.12 -25.93
CA ALA A 211 -0.24 7.13 -26.89
C ALA A 211 -0.65 6.43 -28.20
N ASP A 212 -1.84 6.76 -28.72
CA ASP A 212 -2.55 6.07 -29.83
C ASP A 212 -1.79 5.92 -31.18
N ASN A 213 -0.55 6.38 -31.28
CA ASN A 213 0.25 6.43 -32.50
C ASN A 213 1.44 5.45 -32.50
N GLY A 214 1.27 4.28 -31.88
CA GLY A 214 2.28 3.23 -31.82
C GLY A 214 3.28 3.37 -30.66
N PRO A 215 4.08 2.32 -30.37
CA PRO A 215 4.91 2.25 -29.18
C PRO A 215 6.11 3.19 -29.28
N ARG A 216 5.92 4.46 -28.91
CA ARG A 216 7.03 5.38 -28.67
C ARG A 216 7.68 5.00 -27.34
N LYS A 217 8.94 4.60 -27.41
CA LYS A 217 9.74 4.37 -26.20
C LYS A 217 10.02 5.74 -25.58
N CYS A 218 9.56 5.97 -24.34
CA CYS A 218 9.88 7.21 -23.64
C CYS A 218 11.39 7.41 -23.47
N GLY A 219 12.19 6.34 -23.41
CA GLY A 219 13.61 6.44 -23.13
C GLY A 219 13.93 6.77 -21.66
N GLY A 220 12.95 7.34 -20.94
CA GLY A 220 13.06 7.66 -19.52
C GLY A 220 13.36 6.48 -18.61
N SER A 221 13.91 6.78 -17.44
CA SER A 221 14.21 5.82 -16.40
C SER A 221 13.91 6.34 -15.00
N VAL A 222 13.54 5.42 -14.12
CA VAL A 222 13.34 5.66 -12.69
C VAL A 222 14.46 4.95 -11.95
N ILE A 223 15.18 5.68 -11.09
CA ILE A 223 16.26 5.14 -10.26
C ILE A 223 15.86 5.32 -8.80
N ILE A 224 15.89 4.21 -8.05
CA ILE A 224 15.66 4.20 -6.61
C ILE A 224 16.97 3.75 -5.96
N THR A 225 17.46 4.50 -4.99
CA THR A 225 18.70 4.18 -4.27
C THR A 225 18.47 4.26 -2.77
N ALA A 226 18.95 3.26 -2.05
CA ALA A 226 19.11 3.28 -0.60
C ALA A 226 20.59 3.22 -0.25
N ARG A 227 21.05 4.16 0.56
CA ARG A 227 22.43 4.25 1.05
C ARG A 227 22.46 4.56 2.55
N ALA A 228 23.54 4.20 3.23
CA ALA A 228 23.78 4.63 4.59
C ALA A 228 23.91 6.16 4.66
N ASP A 229 23.36 6.76 5.71
CA ASP A 229 23.47 8.18 6.02
C ASP A 229 24.34 8.34 7.27
N GLY A 230 25.54 8.90 7.09
CA GLY A 230 26.48 9.18 8.17
C GLY A 230 26.33 10.58 8.77
N SER A 231 25.25 11.30 8.45
CA SER A 231 25.05 12.68 8.92
C SER A 231 24.85 12.81 10.43
N HIS A 232 24.41 11.74 11.11
CA HIS A 232 24.20 11.75 12.57
C HIS A 232 25.17 10.79 13.28
N PRO A 233 25.88 11.23 14.34
CA PRO A 233 26.93 10.42 14.98
C PRO A 233 26.38 9.28 15.86
N LEU A 234 25.19 9.42 16.43
CA LEU A 234 24.64 8.47 17.42
C LEU A 234 23.57 7.52 16.87
N ILE A 235 22.96 7.86 15.73
CA ILE A 235 21.80 7.13 15.21
C ILE A 235 22.13 6.78 13.76
N PRO A 236 22.23 5.48 13.41
CA PRO A 236 22.49 5.10 12.04
C PRO A 236 21.33 5.58 11.17
N GLY A 237 21.63 6.43 10.20
CA GLY A 237 20.66 6.90 9.23
C GLY A 237 20.78 6.15 7.91
N GLN A 238 19.76 6.30 7.07
CA GLN A 238 19.78 5.90 5.67
C GLN A 238 19.14 7.00 4.82
N VAL A 239 19.67 7.24 3.63
CA VAL A 239 19.07 8.13 2.63
C VAL A 239 18.38 7.30 1.57
N ILE A 240 17.11 7.61 1.32
CA ILE A 240 16.36 7.11 0.18
C ILE A 240 16.29 8.21 -0.87
N SER A 241 16.80 7.94 -2.06
CA SER A 241 16.70 8.86 -3.20
C SER A 241 15.92 8.25 -4.35
N VAL A 242 15.05 9.06 -4.95
CA VAL A 242 14.29 8.72 -6.15
C VAL A 242 14.63 9.74 -7.23
N SER A 243 15.07 9.26 -8.38
CA SER A 243 15.29 10.06 -9.57
C SER A 243 14.43 9.54 -10.71
N VAL A 244 13.75 10.44 -11.41
CA VAL A 244 12.97 10.16 -12.61
C VAL A 244 13.50 11.06 -13.71
N THR A 245 13.87 10.45 -14.83
CA THR A 245 14.32 11.15 -16.03
C THR A 245 13.43 10.69 -17.18
N HIS A 246 12.92 11.61 -17.98
CA HIS A 246 12.06 11.33 -19.13
C HIS A 246 12.71 11.76 -20.45
#